data_AF-A0A1B6F5L7-F1
#
_entry.id   AF-A0A1B6F5L7-F1
#
_cell.length_a   1.000
_cell.length_b   1.000
_cell.length_c   1.000
_cell.angle_alpha   90.00
_cell.angle_beta   90.00
_cell.angle_gamma   90.00
#
_symmetry.space_group_name_H-M   'P 1'
#
loop_
_entity.id
_entity.type
_entity.pdbx_description
1 polymer ?
#
loop_
_entity_poly.entity_id
_entity_poly.type
_entity_poly.pdbx_seq_one_letter_code
_entity_poly.pdbx_strand_id
1 'polypeptide(L)'
;LKEDHKDDPPLYRGELWAVLLGVVGDIDSQYTAIDKETVTATDRQIEVDIPRCHQYNELLSSREGHRKLKRVLKAWVVSHPQYVYWQGLDSLCAPFLYLNFNNEAKAYACLSAFIPKY
;
A
#
# COMPACT_ATOMS: atom_id res chain seq x y z
N LEU A 1 -19.02 -15.16 4.13
CA LEU A 1 -17.89 -16.03 3.72
C LEU A 1 -18.24 -17.04 2.61
N LYS A 2 -19.47 -17.09 2.06
CA LYS A 2 -19.84 -18.02 0.97
C LYS A 2 -19.83 -17.40 -0.44
N GLU A 3 -19.79 -16.07 -0.54
CA GLU A 3 -19.81 -15.32 -1.81
C GLU A 3 -18.40 -15.03 -2.38
N ASP A 4 -17.35 -15.13 -1.54
CA ASP A 4 -15.94 -14.81 -1.87
C ASP A 4 -15.29 -15.74 -2.92
N HIS A 5 -16.04 -16.75 -3.39
CA HIS A 5 -15.61 -17.69 -4.43
C HIS A 5 -16.02 -17.27 -5.85
N LYS A 6 -16.86 -16.23 -6.00
CA LYS A 6 -17.17 -15.62 -7.29
C LYS A 6 -16.34 -14.36 -7.43
N ASP A 7 -15.79 -14.14 -8.63
CA ASP A 7 -15.03 -12.93 -8.95
C ASP A 7 -15.81 -11.66 -8.54
N ASP A 8 -15.27 -10.92 -7.57
CA ASP A 8 -15.86 -9.64 -7.15
C ASP A 8 -15.81 -8.63 -8.30
N PRO A 9 -16.85 -7.81 -8.51
CA PRO A 9 -16.82 -6.75 -9.51
C PRO A 9 -15.61 -5.82 -9.27
N PRO A 10 -14.79 -5.54 -10.30
CA PRO A 10 -13.54 -4.78 -10.15
C PRO A 10 -13.70 -3.43 -9.41
N LEU A 11 -14.84 -2.77 -9.58
CA LEU A 11 -15.13 -1.47 -8.97
C LEU A 11 -15.19 -1.50 -7.44
N TYR A 12 -15.65 -2.60 -6.84
CA TYR A 12 -15.88 -2.69 -5.39
C TYR A 12 -14.75 -3.41 -4.64
N ARG A 13 -13.77 -3.98 -5.35
CA ARG A 13 -12.69 -4.77 -4.74
C ARG A 13 -11.91 -4.00 -3.68
N GLY A 14 -11.58 -2.73 -3.93
CA GLY A 14 -10.86 -1.91 -2.94
C GLY A 14 -11.64 -1.73 -1.64
N GLU A 15 -12.96 -1.51 -1.75
CA GLU A 15 -13.87 -1.40 -0.61
C GLU A 15 -14.02 -2.72 0.13
N LEU A 16 -14.28 -3.81 -0.61
CA LEU A 16 -14.47 -5.15 -0.06
C LEU A 16 -13.23 -5.63 0.68
N TRP A 17 -12.05 -5.44 0.09
CA TRP A 17 -10.78 -5.84 0.72
C TRP A 17 -10.51 -5.06 2.00
N ALA A 18 -10.80 -3.75 2.02
CA ALA A 18 -10.69 -2.96 3.23
C ALA A 18 -11.61 -3.51 4.34
N VAL A 19 -12.85 -3.87 4.01
CA VAL A 19 -13.80 -4.49 4.94
C VAL A 19 -13.31 -5.86 5.42
N LEU A 20 -12.85 -6.74 4.52
CA LEU A 20 -12.33 -8.07 4.85
C LEU A 20 -11.08 -7.99 5.75
N LEU A 21 -10.25 -6.97 5.55
CA LEU A 21 -9.09 -6.71 6.38
C LEU A 21 -9.43 -6.07 7.71
N GLY A 22 -10.66 -5.60 7.91
CA GLY A 22 -11.11 -4.93 9.13
C GLY A 22 -10.61 -3.49 9.23
N VAL A 23 -10.37 -2.83 8.10
CA VAL A 23 -9.97 -1.42 8.04
C VAL A 23 -11.17 -0.56 8.43
N VAL A 24 -11.08 0.11 9.58
CA VAL A 24 -12.11 0.97 10.15
C VAL A 24 -11.48 2.20 10.80
N GLY A 25 -12.28 3.25 11.02
CA GLY A 25 -11.85 4.46 11.72
C GLY A 25 -11.30 5.56 10.79
N ASP A 26 -10.66 6.55 11.40
CA ASP A 26 -10.15 7.74 10.71
C ASP A 26 -8.78 7.48 10.06
N ILE A 27 -8.80 6.76 8.94
CA ILE A 27 -7.61 6.39 8.18
C ILE A 27 -6.92 7.60 7.56
N ASP A 28 -7.68 8.62 7.15
CA ASP A 28 -7.15 9.79 6.45
C ASP A 28 -6.29 10.66 7.37
N SER A 29 -6.76 10.94 8.59
CA SER A 29 -5.96 11.67 9.56
C SER A 29 -4.75 10.87 10.03
N GLN A 30 -4.90 9.56 10.26
CA GLN A 30 -3.78 8.69 10.63
C GLN A 30 -2.69 8.69 9.55
N TYR A 31 -3.06 8.47 8.28
CA TYR A 31 -2.09 8.44 7.20
C TYR A 31 -1.44 9.81 6.96
N THR A 32 -2.21 10.88 7.06
CA THR A 32 -1.72 12.25 6.85
C THR A 32 -0.65 12.63 7.89
N ALA A 33 -0.85 12.25 9.15
CA ALA A 33 0.04 12.57 10.27
C ALA A 33 1.44 11.91 10.20
N ILE A 34 1.61 10.85 9.41
CA ILE A 34 2.89 10.13 9.30
C ILE A 34 3.91 10.96 8.52
N ASP A 35 5.15 11.03 8.98
CA ASP A 35 6.24 11.61 8.21
C ASP A 35 6.63 10.68 7.05
N LYS A 36 6.50 11.20 5.82
CA LYS A 36 6.80 10.49 4.58
C LYS A 36 7.99 11.10 3.83
N GLU A 37 8.54 12.20 4.35
CA GLU A 37 9.48 13.07 3.64
C GLU A 37 10.90 12.99 4.24
N THR A 38 11.06 12.78 5.55
CA THR A 38 12.38 12.66 6.17
C THR A 38 13.15 11.48 5.58
N VAL A 39 14.40 11.72 5.16
CA VAL A 39 15.27 10.70 4.57
C VAL A 39 15.65 9.67 5.64
N THR A 40 15.59 8.40 5.25
CA THR A 40 15.89 7.22 6.06
C THR A 40 16.86 6.31 5.31
N ALA A 41 17.46 5.35 6.01
CA ALA A 41 18.33 4.36 5.39
C ALA A 41 17.62 3.48 4.33
N THR A 42 16.28 3.38 4.37
CA THR A 42 15.50 2.54 3.45
C THR A 42 15.17 3.20 2.11
N ASP A 43 15.32 4.53 2.01
CA ASP A 43 14.92 5.28 0.80
C ASP A 43 15.65 4.79 -0.45
N ARG A 44 16.94 4.47 -0.32
CA ARG A 44 17.72 3.98 -1.45
C ARG A 44 17.18 2.65 -1.99
N GLN A 45 16.69 1.77 -1.12
CA GLN A 45 16.14 0.49 -1.54
C GLN A 45 14.78 0.66 -2.21
N ILE A 46 13.91 1.47 -1.61
CA ILE A 46 12.60 1.84 -2.18
C ILE A 46 12.76 2.45 -3.58
N GLU A 47 13.74 3.33 -3.78
CA GLU A 47 14.00 3.99 -5.07
C GLU A 47 14.45 3.04 -6.18
N VAL A 48 15.12 1.94 -5.84
CA VAL A 48 15.54 0.94 -6.82
C VAL A 48 14.42 -0.09 -7.04
N ASP A 49 13.65 -0.44 -6.01
CA ASP A 49 12.54 -1.41 -6.09
C ASP A 49 11.35 -0.86 -6.89
N ILE A 50 10.89 0.37 -6.61
CA ILE A 50 9.68 0.93 -7.24
C ILE A 50 9.72 0.89 -8.78
N PRO A 51 10.80 1.33 -9.45
CA PRO A 51 10.83 1.28 -10.91
C PRO A 51 10.75 -0.12 -11.49
N ARG A 52 11.07 -1.17 -10.73
CA ARG A 52 11.00 -2.59 -11.13
C ARG A 52 9.66 -3.23 -10.76
N CYS A 53 8.93 -2.64 -9.81
CA CYS A 53 7.67 -3.14 -9.31
C CYS A 53 6.55 -2.98 -10.34
N HIS A 54 5.93 -4.08 -10.78
CA HIS A 54 4.75 -4.07 -11.66
C HIS A 54 4.90 -3.19 -12.93
N GLN A 55 6.09 -3.18 -13.54
CA GLN A 55 6.41 -2.36 -14.74
C GLN A 55 5.43 -2.55 -15.92
N TYR A 56 4.80 -3.72 -16.00
CA TYR A 56 3.81 -4.06 -17.02
C TYR A 56 2.43 -3.40 -16.80
N ASN A 57 2.17 -2.83 -15.62
CA ASN A 57 0.91 -2.18 -15.28
C ASN A 57 1.03 -0.66 -15.48
N GLU A 58 0.31 -0.11 -16.45
CA GLU A 58 0.39 1.31 -16.83
C GLU A 58 0.12 2.28 -15.67
N LEU A 59 -0.79 1.93 -14.77
CA LEU A 59 -1.16 2.78 -13.64
C LEU A 59 -0.02 2.84 -12.61
N LEU A 60 0.54 1.68 -12.24
CA LEU A 60 1.60 1.57 -11.24
C LEU A 60 2.96 2.02 -11.77
N SER A 61 3.25 1.80 -13.06
CA SER A 61 4.49 2.24 -13.70
C SER A 61 4.51 3.73 -14.06
N SER A 62 3.37 4.42 -13.93
CA SER A 62 3.28 5.87 -14.11
C SER A 62 4.07 6.64 -13.05
N ARG A 63 4.44 7.88 -13.36
CA ARG A 63 5.12 8.78 -12.40
C ARG A 63 4.32 8.96 -11.11
N GLU A 64 3.00 9.09 -11.22
CA GLU A 64 2.12 9.20 -10.05
C GLU A 64 2.03 7.88 -9.29
N GLY A 65 1.99 6.74 -9.98
CA GLY A 65 2.05 5.42 -9.36
C GLY A 65 3.31 5.23 -8.53
N HIS A 66 4.48 5.53 -9.09
CA HIS A 66 5.75 5.50 -8.37
C HIS A 66 5.77 6.45 -7.16
N ARG A 67 5.27 7.68 -7.32
CA ARG A 67 5.18 8.65 -6.21
C ARG A 67 4.31 8.12 -5.07
N LYS A 68 3.16 7.54 -5.39
CA LYS A 68 2.22 6.98 -4.42
C LYS A 68 2.78 5.73 -3.75
N LEU A 69 3.40 4.82 -4.50
CA LEU A 69 4.11 3.65 -3.95
C LEU A 69 5.16 4.10 -2.92
N LYS A 70 6.01 5.07 -3.27
CA LYS A 70 7.04 5.59 -2.35
C LYS A 70 6.40 6.11 -1.06
N ARG A 71 5.34 6.90 -1.15
CA ARG A 71 4.67 7.49 0.02
C ARG A 71 4.04 6.44 0.92
N VAL A 72 3.34 5.44 0.36
CA VAL A 72 2.71 4.37 1.15
C VAL A 72 3.77 3.49 1.81
N LEU A 73 4.83 3.11 1.09
CA LEU A 73 5.94 2.32 1.65
C LEU A 73 6.68 3.07 2.76
N LYS A 74 6.96 4.37 2.55
CA LYS A 74 7.56 5.24 3.57
C LYS A 74 6.69 5.32 4.82
N ALA A 75 5.39 5.56 4.64
CA ALA A 75 4.46 5.60 5.75
C ALA A 75 4.46 4.28 6.54
N TRP A 76 4.48 3.15 5.84
CA TRP A 76 4.51 1.83 6.46
C TRP A 76 5.78 1.61 7.27
N VAL A 77 6.96 1.84 6.69
CA VAL A 77 8.25 1.65 7.39
C VAL A 77 8.36 2.55 8.62
N VAL A 78 7.97 3.82 8.53
CA VAL A 78 8.03 4.77 9.67
C VAL A 78 7.07 4.35 10.79
N SER A 79 5.90 3.82 10.44
CA SER A 79 4.88 3.43 11.43
C SER A 79 5.17 2.10 12.12
N HIS A 80 6.10 1.30 11.60
CA HIS A 80 6.42 -0.04 12.13
C HIS A 80 7.93 -0.17 12.40
N PRO A 81 8.47 0.57 13.40
CA PRO A 81 9.91 0.66 13.65
C PRO A 81 10.56 -0.67 14.08
N GLN A 82 9.77 -1.66 14.47
CA GLN A 82 10.24 -3.02 14.75
C GLN A 82 10.65 -3.78 13.49
N TYR A 83 10.26 -3.28 12.31
CA TYR A 83 10.58 -3.86 11.01
C TYR A 83 11.53 -2.97 10.21
N VAL A 84 12.21 -3.58 9.26
CA VAL A 84 12.98 -2.89 8.23
C VAL A 84 12.27 -3.05 6.89
N TYR A 85 12.56 -2.18 5.92
CA TYR A 85 12.12 -2.45 4.55
C TYR A 85 12.77 -3.75 4.06
N TRP A 86 11.96 -4.74 3.64
CA TRP A 86 12.43 -5.96 3.01
C TRP A 86 12.06 -6.00 1.53
N GLN A 87 12.90 -6.65 0.72
CA GLN A 87 12.64 -6.83 -0.70
C GLN A 87 11.32 -7.60 -0.90
N GLY A 88 10.43 -7.06 -1.74
CA GLY A 88 9.09 -7.60 -1.98
C GLY A 88 7.97 -6.86 -1.25
N LEU A 89 8.28 -5.95 -0.30
CA LEU A 89 7.27 -5.11 0.33
C LEU A 89 6.56 -4.19 -0.69
N ASP A 90 7.29 -3.69 -1.68
CA ASP A 90 6.76 -2.98 -2.85
C ASP A 90 5.69 -3.79 -3.59
N SER A 91 5.95 -5.09 -3.79
CA SER A 91 5.06 -6.00 -4.48
C SER A 91 3.81 -6.32 -3.66
N LEU A 92 3.92 -6.40 -2.32
CA LEU A 92 2.77 -6.52 -1.42
C LEU A 92 1.93 -5.23 -1.37
N CYS A 93 2.57 -4.07 -1.45
CA CYS A 93 1.90 -2.78 -1.49
C CYS A 93 1.13 -2.54 -2.79
N ALA A 94 1.65 -3.02 -3.92
CA ALA A 94 1.11 -2.79 -5.26
C ALA A 94 -0.39 -3.08 -5.42
N PRO A 95 -0.94 -4.26 -5.02
CA PRO A 95 -2.37 -4.54 -5.18
C PRO A 95 -3.25 -3.59 -4.34
N PHE A 96 -2.86 -3.26 -3.11
CA PHE A 96 -3.63 -2.35 -2.27
C PHE A 96 -3.64 -0.93 -2.83
N LEU A 97 -2.51 -0.47 -3.37
CA LEU A 97 -2.45 0.82 -4.03
C LEU A 97 -3.22 0.82 -5.35
N TYR A 98 -3.11 -0.23 -6.15
CA TYR A 98 -3.84 -0.33 -7.42
C TYR A 98 -5.36 -0.24 -7.21
N LEU A 99 -5.88 -1.01 -6.25
CA LEU A 99 -7.32 -1.01 -5.91
C LEU A 99 -7.79 0.30 -5.27
N ASN A 100 -6.89 1.04 -4.61
CA ASN A 100 -7.22 2.26 -3.88
C ASN A 100 -6.38 3.45 -4.38
N PHE A 101 -6.16 3.55 -5.69
CA PHE A 101 -5.18 4.50 -6.26
C PHE A 101 -5.47 5.97 -5.91
N ASN A 102 -6.76 6.30 -5.79
CA ASN A 102 -7.24 7.62 -5.42
C ASN A 102 -7.30 7.86 -3.91
N ASN A 103 -7.02 6.83 -3.09
CA ASN A 103 -7.03 6.91 -1.62
C ASN A 103 -5.80 6.16 -1.04
N GLU A 104 -4.67 6.88 -0.94
CA GLU A 104 -3.43 6.34 -0.36
C GLU A 104 -3.61 5.90 1.09
N ALA A 105 -4.46 6.57 1.87
CA ALA A 105 -4.72 6.23 3.27
C ALA A 105 -5.37 4.84 3.40
N LYS A 106 -6.33 4.52 2.53
CA LYS A 106 -6.97 3.20 2.45
C LYS A 106 -5.98 2.14 1.99
N ALA A 107 -5.14 2.44 0.99
CA ALA A 107 -4.08 1.53 0.55
C ALA A 107 -3.10 1.19 1.69
N TYR A 108 -2.63 2.21 2.41
CA TYR A 108 -1.78 2.08 3.58
C TYR A 108 -2.45 1.26 4.69
N ALA A 109 -3.69 1.59 5.06
CA ALA A 109 -4.41 0.89 6.12
C ALA A 109 -4.64 -0.59 5.78
N CYS A 110 -4.94 -0.91 4.51
CA CYS A 110 -5.04 -2.30 4.06
C CYS A 110 -3.70 -3.03 4.18
N LEU A 111 -2.59 -2.43 3.72
CA LEU A 111 -1.25 -3.02 3.84
C LEU A 111 -0.88 -3.28 5.31
N SER A 112 -1.13 -2.30 6.19
CA SER A 112 -0.88 -2.40 7.63
C SER A 112 -1.74 -3.44 8.33
N ALA A 113 -2.99 -3.63 7.90
CA ALA A 113 -3.86 -4.68 8.42
C ALA A 113 -3.52 -6.07 7.87
N PHE A 114 -2.92 -6.15 6.68
CA PHE A 114 -2.56 -7.39 6.01
C PHE A 114 -1.30 -8.04 6.60
N ILE A 115 -0.21 -7.27 6.76
CA ILE A 115 1.10 -7.82 7.13
C ILE A 115 1.11 -8.56 8.49
N PRO A 116 0.44 -8.11 9.56
CA PRO A 116 0.46 -8.85 10.82
C PRO A 116 -0.32 -10.19 10.77
N LYS A 117 -1.15 -10.40 9.75
CA LYS A 117 -2.00 -11.60 9.63
C LYS A 117 -1.27 -12.76 8.93
N TYR A 118 -0.19 -12.49 8.19
CA TYR A 118 0.48 -13.44 7.31
C TYR A 118 2.00 -13.27 7.32
#